data_AF-M4S331-F1
#
_entry.id   AF-M4S331-F1
#
_cell.length_a   1.000
_cell.length_b   1.000
_cell.length_c   1.000
_cell.angle_alpha   90.00
_cell.angle_beta   90.00
_cell.angle_gamma   90.00
#
_symmetry.space_group_name_H-M   'P 1'
#
loop_
_entity.id
_entity.type
_entity.pdbx_description
1 polymer ?
#
loop_
_entity_poly.entity_id
_entity_poly.type
_entity_poly.pdbx_seq_one_letter_code
_entity_poly.pdbx_strand_id
1 'polypeptide(L)'
;MQMITQKNTQNTTQLNTSLVKEQFTILLRVRYGECDAQQVVFNARYADYIDIAMTEYFRAALGGFQVLLNKGLDSQVVSLHIDWESSAKFDDVLALEVKTKRWAIPLMALRY
;
A
#
# COMPACT_ATOMS: atom_id res chain seq x y z
N MET A 1 -24.66 13.78 -15.80
CA MET A 1 -25.62 14.36 -14.84
C MET A 1 -24.82 15.06 -13.77
N GLN A 2 -24.80 16.40 -13.77
CA GLN A 2 -24.00 17.21 -12.86
C GLN A 2 -24.70 17.34 -11.50
N MET A 3 -23.91 17.25 -10.42
CA MET A 3 -24.23 17.86 -9.14
C MET A 3 -22.94 18.52 -8.63
N ILE A 4 -22.92 19.85 -8.65
CA ILE A 4 -21.86 20.69 -8.07
C ILE A 4 -22.25 20.95 -6.62
N THR A 5 -21.33 20.76 -5.69
CA THR A 5 -21.40 21.38 -4.35
C THR A 5 -20.02 21.90 -4.01
N GLN A 6 -19.85 23.22 -4.12
CA GLN A 6 -18.71 23.94 -3.54
C GLN A 6 -19.04 24.30 -2.09
N LYS A 7 -18.18 23.90 -1.15
CA LYS A 7 -18.11 24.52 0.18
C LYS A 7 -16.66 24.72 0.59
N ASN A 8 -16.33 26.00 0.76
CA ASN A 8 -15.34 26.62 1.64
C ASN A 8 -13.92 26.06 1.72
N THR A 9 -13.04 26.79 1.06
CA THR A 9 -11.58 26.86 1.24
C THR A 9 -11.23 27.54 2.56
N GLN A 10 -10.85 26.78 3.58
CA GLN A 10 -9.94 27.25 4.65
C GLN A 10 -9.13 26.04 5.19
N ASN A 11 -7.83 26.03 4.90
CA ASN A 11 -6.77 25.26 5.56
C ASN A 11 -6.87 23.73 5.62
N THR A 12 -6.75 23.05 4.47
CA THR A 12 -6.00 21.80 4.45
C THR A 12 -4.54 22.14 4.21
N THR A 13 -3.73 22.01 5.26
CA THR A 13 -2.26 21.97 5.17
C THR A 13 -1.88 21.17 3.93
N GLN A 14 -1.35 21.83 2.90
CA GLN A 14 -0.67 21.15 1.81
C GLN A 14 0.51 20.42 2.46
N LEU A 15 0.30 19.15 2.82
CA LEU A 15 1.39 18.25 3.14
C LEU A 15 2.28 18.27 1.89
N ASN A 16 3.50 18.78 2.04
CA ASN A 16 4.51 18.78 0.98
C ASN A 16 4.65 17.36 0.43
N THR A 17 3.98 17.09 -0.69
CA THR A 17 3.96 15.79 -1.37
C THR A 17 5.32 15.41 -1.95
N SER A 18 6.29 16.32 -1.89
CA SER A 18 7.67 16.16 -2.37
C SER A 18 8.54 15.22 -1.52
N LEU A 19 8.05 14.77 -0.35
CA LEU A 19 8.82 13.87 0.54
C LEU A 19 8.64 12.39 0.23
N VAL A 20 7.70 12.02 -0.63
CA VAL A 20 7.48 10.63 -1.03
C VAL A 20 8.01 10.47 -2.44
N LYS A 21 9.02 9.61 -2.60
CA LYS A 21 9.52 9.20 -3.91
C LYS A 21 8.32 8.78 -4.77
N GLU A 22 8.15 9.35 -5.97
CA GLU A 22 7.03 9.04 -6.88
C GLU A 22 6.90 7.53 -7.15
N GLN A 23 8.02 6.82 -6.96
CA GLN A 23 8.18 5.39 -7.11
C GLN A 23 8.96 4.82 -5.92
N PHE A 24 8.37 3.89 -5.19
CA PHE A 24 9.04 3.10 -4.16
C PHE A 24 9.13 1.64 -4.61
N THR A 25 10.28 1.01 -4.40
CA THR A 25 10.52 -0.37 -4.83
C THR A 25 11.25 -1.14 -3.74
N ILE A 26 10.80 -2.35 -3.46
CA ILE A 26 11.55 -3.34 -2.66
C ILE A 26 11.81 -4.58 -3.49
N LEU A 27 12.87 -5.30 -3.15
CA LEU A 27 13.16 -6.61 -3.71
C LEU A 27 12.72 -7.68 -2.71
N LEU A 28 11.90 -8.62 -3.18
CA LEU A 28 11.42 -9.75 -2.39
C LEU A 28 11.82 -11.04 -3.10
N ARG A 29 12.53 -11.91 -2.39
CA ARG A 29 12.86 -13.24 -2.88
C ARG A 29 11.75 -14.22 -2.53
N VAL A 30 11.25 -14.95 -3.52
CA VAL A 30 10.24 -15.99 -3.33
C VAL A 30 10.80 -17.13 -2.49
N ARG A 31 10.08 -17.48 -1.43
CA ARG A 31 10.44 -18.58 -0.53
C ARG A 31 9.73 -19.86 -0.94
N TYR A 32 10.38 -21.00 -0.72
CA TYR A 32 9.84 -22.32 -1.10
C TYR A 32 8.42 -22.57 -0.54
N GLY A 33 8.18 -22.20 0.73
CA GLY A 33 6.88 -22.37 1.37
C GLY A 33 5.76 -21.47 0.84
N GLU A 34 6.05 -20.58 -0.10
CA GLU A 34 5.05 -19.73 -0.77
C GLU A 34 4.56 -20.38 -2.08
N CYS A 35 5.22 -21.46 -2.54
CA CYS A 35 4.84 -22.19 -3.73
C CYS A 35 3.89 -23.35 -3.41
N ASP A 36 2.96 -23.63 -4.34
CA ASP A 36 2.02 -24.76 -4.23
C ASP A 36 2.43 -25.97 -5.10
N ALA A 37 1.54 -26.96 -5.19
CA ALA A 37 1.75 -28.19 -5.96
C ALA A 37 2.03 -27.94 -7.46
N GLN A 38 1.65 -26.78 -8.01
CA GLN A 38 1.92 -26.38 -9.39
C GLN A 38 3.32 -25.78 -9.58
N GLN A 39 4.15 -25.76 -8.53
CA GLN A 39 5.55 -25.27 -8.55
C GLN A 39 5.66 -23.77 -8.84
N VAL A 40 4.59 -23.01 -8.56
CA VAL A 40 4.55 -21.55 -8.65
C VAL A 40 4.03 -20.97 -7.35
N VAL A 41 4.22 -19.68 -7.14
CA VAL A 41 3.66 -18.97 -5.99
C VAL A 41 2.13 -19.07 -6.00
N PHE A 42 1.57 -19.55 -4.90
CA PHE A 42 0.12 -19.64 -4.75
C PHE A 42 -0.50 -18.24 -4.81
N ASN A 43 -1.58 -18.07 -5.58
CA ASN A 43 -2.13 -16.76 -5.91
C ASN A 43 -2.44 -15.89 -4.66
N ALA A 44 -2.93 -16.48 -3.57
CA ALA A 44 -3.28 -15.74 -2.36
C ALA A 44 -2.04 -15.13 -1.67
N ARG A 45 -0.84 -15.67 -1.91
CA ARG A 45 0.42 -15.16 -1.33
C ARG A 45 0.78 -13.77 -1.84
N TYR A 46 0.24 -13.35 -2.98
CA TYR A 46 0.50 -12.02 -3.53
C TYR A 46 -0.09 -10.90 -2.67
N ALA A 47 -1.16 -11.17 -1.91
CA ALA A 47 -1.66 -10.21 -0.92
C ALA A 47 -0.63 -9.95 0.19
N ASP A 48 0.08 -10.98 0.65
CA ASP A 48 1.16 -10.82 1.64
C ASP A 48 2.32 -10.01 1.08
N TYR A 49 2.68 -10.21 -0.19
CA TYR A 49 3.73 -9.43 -0.85
C TYR A 49 3.37 -7.94 -0.92
N ILE A 50 2.11 -7.64 -1.23
CA ILE A 50 1.58 -6.27 -1.24
C ILE A 50 1.64 -5.68 0.17
N ASP A 51 1.24 -6.42 1.21
CA ASP A 51 1.29 -5.95 2.60
C ASP A 51 2.72 -5.64 3.08
N ILE A 52 3.68 -6.50 2.72
CA ILE A 52 5.12 -6.26 2.97
C ILE A 52 5.55 -4.97 2.26
N ALA A 53 5.24 -4.81 0.98
CA ALA A 53 5.61 -3.62 0.21
C ALA A 53 4.99 -2.33 0.79
N MET A 54 3.73 -2.38 1.23
CA MET A 54 3.04 -1.27 1.87
C MET A 54 3.63 -0.93 3.25
N THR A 55 3.99 -1.94 4.04
CA THR A 55 4.65 -1.74 5.33
C THR A 55 6.02 -1.08 5.15
N GLU A 56 6.84 -1.54 4.20
CA GLU A 56 8.12 -0.91 3.88
C GLU A 56 7.95 0.50 3.32
N TYR A 57 6.92 0.72 2.51
CA TYR A 57 6.57 2.04 2.00
C TYR A 57 6.22 3.01 3.15
N PHE A 58 5.37 2.61 4.09
CA PHE A 58 5.07 3.43 5.27
C PHE A 58 6.29 3.67 6.15
N ARG A 59 7.20 2.70 6.24
CA ARG A 59 8.49 2.87 6.93
C ARG A 59 9.34 3.95 6.28
N ALA A 60 9.48 3.90 4.97
CA ALA A 60 10.24 4.89 4.22
C ALA A 60 9.58 6.28 4.23
N ALA A 61 8.24 6.35 4.07
CA ALA A 61 7.52 7.61 3.91
C ALA A 61 7.18 8.31 5.23
N LEU A 62 6.87 7.55 6.29
CA LEU A 62 6.28 8.07 7.53
C LEU A 62 7.06 7.69 8.79
N GLY A 63 8.16 6.94 8.66
CA GLY A 63 8.98 6.46 9.79
C GLY A 63 8.48 5.16 10.42
N GLY A 64 7.50 4.50 9.80
CA GLY A 64 7.00 3.18 10.21
C GLY A 64 5.60 3.20 10.79
N PHE A 65 5.01 2.02 10.90
CA PHE A 65 3.63 1.85 11.34
C PHE A 65 3.40 2.35 12.77
N GLN A 66 4.35 2.13 13.69
CA GLN A 66 4.21 2.64 15.06
C GLN A 66 4.18 4.18 15.13
N VAL A 67 4.88 4.86 14.22
CA VAL A 67 4.86 6.33 14.15
C VAL A 67 3.49 6.84 13.69
N LEU A 68 2.83 6.13 12.77
CA LEU A 68 1.42 6.39 12.39
C LEU A 68 0.49 6.23 13.59
N LEU A 69 0.58 5.09 14.28
CA LEU A 69 -0.27 4.79 15.44
C LEU A 69 -0.10 5.83 16.56
N ASN A 70 1.14 6.22 16.86
CA ASN A 70 1.43 7.24 17.86
C ASN A 70 0.86 8.64 17.49
N LYS A 71 0.57 8.87 16.21
CA LYS A 71 -0.11 10.08 15.72
C LYS A 71 -1.64 9.94 15.66
N GLY A 72 -2.18 8.82 16.16
CA GLY A 72 -3.62 8.52 16.12
C GLY A 72 -4.13 8.14 14.72
N LEU A 73 -3.23 7.71 13.83
CA LEU A 73 -3.57 7.30 12.48
C LEU A 73 -3.46 5.78 12.34
N ASP A 74 -4.49 5.16 11.77
CA ASP A 74 -4.51 3.74 11.42
C ASP A 74 -4.83 3.58 9.93
N SER A 75 -4.26 2.56 9.30
CA SER A 75 -4.42 2.27 7.89
C SER A 75 -5.02 0.88 7.71
N GLN A 76 -6.16 0.82 7.03
CA GLN A 76 -6.83 -0.44 6.71
C GLN A 76 -7.12 -0.56 5.21
N VAL A 77 -6.94 -1.77 4.68
CA VAL A 77 -7.26 -2.08 3.30
C VAL A 77 -8.77 -2.30 3.18
N VAL A 78 -9.45 -1.41 2.47
CA VAL A 78 -10.90 -1.49 2.24
C VAL A 78 -11.29 -2.22 0.95
N SER A 79 -10.36 -2.30 0.00
CA SER A 79 -10.52 -3.07 -1.24
C SER A 79 -9.14 -3.46 -1.77
N LEU A 80 -9.05 -4.66 -2.34
CA LEU A 80 -7.86 -5.20 -2.98
C LEU A 80 -8.25 -5.78 -4.34
N HIS A 81 -7.63 -5.27 -5.39
CA HIS A 81 -7.77 -5.76 -6.76
C HIS A 81 -6.40 -6.24 -7.25
N ILE A 82 -6.34 -7.46 -7.77
CA ILE A 82 -5.12 -8.08 -8.28
C ILE A 82 -5.43 -8.57 -9.70
N ASP A 83 -4.76 -7.96 -10.67
CA ASP A 83 -4.76 -8.43 -12.06
C ASP A 83 -3.56 -9.37 -12.26
N TRP A 84 -3.81 -10.55 -12.82
CA TRP A 84 -2.81 -11.60 -12.93
C TRP A 84 -2.31 -11.76 -14.37
N GLU A 85 -1.00 -11.64 -14.57
CA GLU A 85 -0.36 -11.86 -15.87
C GLU A 85 0.47 -13.15 -15.90
N SER A 86 1.29 -13.40 -14.89
CA SER A 86 2.14 -14.58 -14.81
C SER A 86 2.53 -14.92 -13.38
N SER A 87 2.85 -16.20 -13.15
CA SER A 87 3.23 -16.71 -11.83
C SER A 87 4.75 -16.62 -11.61
N ALA A 88 5.14 -16.20 -10.41
CA ALA A 88 6.51 -16.31 -9.92
C ALA A 88 6.83 -17.73 -9.46
N LYS A 89 8.12 -18.07 -9.44
CA LYS A 89 8.65 -19.38 -9.05
C LYS A 89 9.59 -19.25 -7.87
N PHE A 90 9.91 -20.40 -7.26
CA PHE A 90 10.89 -20.47 -6.20
C PHE A 90 12.22 -19.82 -6.62
N ASP A 91 12.80 -19.05 -5.70
CA ASP A 91 14.06 -18.30 -5.84
C ASP A 91 14.04 -17.10 -6.80
N ASP A 92 12.89 -16.80 -7.44
CA ASP A 92 12.73 -15.55 -8.17
C ASP A 92 12.89 -14.34 -7.24
N VAL A 93 13.48 -13.27 -7.75
CA VAL A 93 13.57 -11.98 -7.08
C VAL A 93 12.59 -11.02 -7.72
N LEU A 94 11.51 -10.70 -7.01
CA LEU A 94 10.45 -9.82 -7.45
C LEU A 94 10.76 -8.38 -7.07
N ALA A 95 10.58 -7.45 -8.01
CA ALA A 95 10.57 -6.02 -7.75
C ALA A 95 9.14 -5.57 -7.46
N LEU A 96 8.83 -5.28 -6.19
CA LEU A 96 7.51 -4.83 -5.77
C LEU A 96 7.48 -3.30 -5.80
N GLU A 97 6.72 -2.77 -6.75
CA GLU A 97 6.62 -1.35 -7.03
C GLU A 97 5.36 -0.74 -6.41
N VAL A 98 5.53 0.27 -5.57
CA VAL A 98 4.44 1.03 -4.94
C VAL A 98 4.37 2.43 -5.54
N LYS A 99 3.20 2.80 -6.07
CA LYS A 99 2.88 4.14 -6.57
C LYS A 99 1.60 4.63 -5.92
N THR A 100 1.63 5.83 -5.35
CA THR A 100 0.41 6.42 -4.79
C THR A 100 -0.26 7.33 -5.80
N LYS A 101 -1.49 7.01 -6.21
CA LYS A 101 -2.29 7.87 -7.11
C LYS A 101 -2.89 9.07 -6.40
N ARG A 102 -3.31 8.89 -5.14
CA ARG A 102 -3.95 9.94 -4.34
C ARG A 102 -3.81 9.60 -2.87
N TRP A 103 -3.36 10.56 -2.08
CA TRP A 103 -3.50 10.51 -0.62
C TRP A 103 -4.90 10.99 -0.26
N ALA A 104 -5.69 10.11 0.36
CA ALA A 104 -6.95 10.48 0.98
C ALA A 104 -6.90 9.98 2.43
N ILE A 105 -7.28 10.85 3.36
CA ILE A 105 -7.57 10.44 4.73
C ILE A 105 -9.07 10.13 4.72
N PRO A 106 -9.50 8.86 4.70
CA PRO A 106 -10.89 8.57 5.01
C PRO A 106 -11.12 9.00 6.46
N LEU A 107 -11.89 10.07 6.64
CA LEU A 107 -12.21 10.59 7.96
C LEU A 107 -13.21 9.62 8.63
N MET A 108 -12.72 8.52 9.20
CA MET A 108 -13.51 7.69 10.11
C MET A 108 -13.39 8.26 11.51
N ALA A 109 -14.31 9.16 11.86
CA ALA A 109 -14.54 9.54 13.25
C ALA A 109 -15.29 8.39 13.94
N LEU A 110 -14.57 7.45 14.57
CA LEU A 110 -15.20 6.52 15.51
C LEU A 110 -15.44 7.27 16.81
N ARG A 111 -16.68 7.71 17.04
CA ARG A 111 -17.15 8.13 18.37
C ARG A 111 -17.48 6.86 19.18
N TYR A 112 -16.92 6.76 20.39
CA TYR A 112 -17.55 6.05 21.49
C TYR A 112 -18.25 7.06 22.42
#